data_AF-A0A3N9N4E7-F1
#
_entry.id   AF-A0A3N9N4E7-F1
#
_cell.length_a   1.000
_cell.length_b   1.000
_cell.length_c   1.000
_cell.angle_alpha   90.00
_cell.angle_beta   90.00
_cell.angle_gamma   90.00
#
_symmetry.space_group_name_H-M   'P 1'
#
loop_
_entity.id
_entity.type
_entity.pdbx_description
1 polymer ?
#
loop_
_entity_poly.entity_id
_entity_poly.type
_entity_poly.pdbx_seq_one_letter_code
_entity_poly.pdbx_strand_id
1 'polypeptide(L)'
;MKNKKCCFLFTIVVFVGSVVMVNGQKLKPGPQDLSFFSSVDETDQPYAVYIPNGFDESKKYPLVVFLHGAMSNHRLGLRRAFGQGNIQGEDFITPGFVPVETDLEVTRYFPVLKEVDCIVAAPYARGTAGYQGIPEEDVYEMIDDLKSRFPIDEDRLYLTGLSMGGGGTLWLGLTRPDMWAAIAPCCPAPPTGTTDLACNALNIPVHLFIGGQDFLYQTAQEWKTLFESNRIQYDYVEYPGIGHNSWEYAYKDGFIFDWFSQFKRDLFPHQITFKTQWYKYNKAYWVTIDRLNPGTPASVRAAFTGENAIDITTSEVGAITLHLAGHSLFNPNRGVNVTLDGRMFTIKTPDAVSFSLRDGEWANRKYTPNLYSKQPSAEGPINAAISSNHIYIYGTAGDPTQEELQARQAQADLAANWSVDRGMMGRVMVFPRVLSDQQIRQSDLDISNMILFGTRETNAFIEKYADRLPMHLNPDSEGYGLVYVYPLNDHYVLINSGLPWWTPPEESGPGGFAFMSSVTNVLANFQDFIFFQNSPDHVISQGYFDHEWQIPEEEAAKIKVSGVVALKE
;
A
#
# COMPACT_ATOMS: atom_id res chain seq x y z
N MET A 1 69.20 -27.92 52.89
CA MET A 1 68.00 -28.05 53.74
C MET A 1 66.79 -28.16 52.82
N LYS A 2 66.34 -29.39 52.54
CA LYS A 2 65.07 -29.99 52.99
C LYS A 2 63.79 -29.20 52.61
N ASN A 3 63.08 -29.79 51.64
CA ASN A 3 61.63 -29.95 51.48
C ASN A 3 60.69 -28.72 51.57
N LYS A 4 59.90 -28.54 50.50
CA LYS A 4 58.48 -28.94 50.45
C LYS A 4 57.98 -28.95 49.00
N LYS A 5 57.56 -30.14 48.52
CA LYS A 5 56.76 -30.30 47.30
C LYS A 5 55.29 -30.06 47.66
N CYS A 6 54.65 -29.08 47.03
CA CYS A 6 53.20 -28.91 47.07
C CYS A 6 52.62 -29.56 45.81
N CYS A 7 51.94 -30.71 45.98
CA CYS A 7 51.05 -31.26 44.95
C CYS A 7 49.75 -30.45 44.96
N PHE A 8 49.46 -29.73 43.89
CA PHE A 8 48.10 -29.25 43.60
C PHE A 8 47.38 -30.33 42.79
N LEU A 9 46.32 -30.89 43.38
CA LEU A 9 45.38 -31.78 42.70
C LEU A 9 44.49 -30.91 41.81
N PHE A 10 44.61 -31.02 40.48
CA PHE A 10 43.67 -30.40 39.54
C PHE A 10 42.45 -31.31 39.42
N THR A 11 41.33 -30.94 40.04
CA THR A 11 40.04 -31.58 39.80
C THR A 11 39.49 -31.03 38.48
N ILE A 12 39.57 -31.82 37.41
CA ILE A 12 38.90 -31.53 36.14
C ILE A 12 37.39 -31.76 36.34
N VAL A 13 36.62 -30.69 36.45
CA VAL A 13 35.16 -30.75 36.37
C VAL A 13 34.80 -30.80 34.89
N VAL A 14 34.42 -31.99 34.40
CA VAL A 14 33.86 -32.16 33.07
C VAL A 14 32.42 -31.66 33.09
N PHE A 15 32.20 -30.45 32.56
CA PHE A 15 30.86 -29.93 32.31
C PHE A 15 30.31 -30.66 31.06
N VAL A 16 29.50 -31.69 31.27
CA VAL A 16 28.71 -32.30 30.19
C VAL A 16 27.58 -31.32 29.89
N GLY A 17 27.81 -30.44 28.91
CA GLY A 17 26.78 -29.56 28.38
C GLY A 17 25.75 -30.38 27.63
N SER A 18 24.60 -30.62 28.25
CA SER A 18 23.41 -31.13 27.57
C SER A 18 22.97 -30.08 26.55
N VAL A 19 23.26 -30.31 25.27
CA VAL A 19 22.65 -29.56 24.17
C VAL A 19 21.18 -29.94 24.16
N VAL A 20 20.34 -29.13 24.81
CA VAL A 20 18.90 -29.20 24.63
C VAL A 20 18.65 -28.70 23.21
N MET A 21 18.44 -29.61 22.26
CA MET A 21 17.83 -29.23 21.00
C MET A 21 16.42 -28.76 21.29
N VAL A 22 16.24 -27.45 21.31
CA VAL A 22 14.91 -26.84 21.28
C VAL A 22 14.38 -27.07 19.88
N ASN A 23 13.75 -28.22 19.66
CA ASN A 23 12.93 -28.42 18.48
C ASN A 23 11.73 -27.48 18.63
N GLY A 24 11.78 -26.33 17.97
CA GLY A 24 10.63 -25.45 17.84
C GLY A 24 9.42 -26.25 17.33
N GLN A 25 8.25 -25.94 17.85
CA GLN A 25 7.02 -26.59 17.41
C GLN A 25 6.82 -26.33 15.92
N LYS A 26 6.99 -27.36 15.08
CA LYS A 26 6.73 -27.24 13.64
C LYS A 26 5.25 -26.94 13.42
N LEU A 27 4.96 -25.99 12.53
CA LEU A 27 3.60 -25.69 12.11
C LEU A 27 2.96 -26.93 11.47
N LYS A 28 1.70 -27.20 11.79
CA LYS A 28 1.00 -28.39 11.30
C LYS A 28 0.50 -28.15 9.88
N PRO A 29 0.47 -29.16 9.00
CA PRO A 29 -0.27 -29.08 7.75
C PRO A 29 -1.75 -28.72 7.99
N GLY A 30 -2.37 -28.07 7.01
CA GLY A 30 -3.74 -27.58 7.07
C GLY A 30 -3.86 -26.10 7.46
N PRO A 31 -5.11 -25.63 7.63
CA PRO A 31 -5.40 -24.24 7.96
C PRO A 31 -5.11 -23.91 9.43
N GLN A 32 -4.46 -22.78 9.68
CA GLN A 32 -4.23 -22.23 11.02
C GLN A 32 -4.08 -20.71 10.98
N ASP A 33 -4.18 -20.07 12.14
CA ASP A 33 -3.90 -18.65 12.31
C ASP A 33 -2.43 -18.43 12.68
N LEU A 34 -1.84 -17.37 12.11
CA LEU A 34 -0.53 -16.83 12.46
C LEU A 34 -0.66 -15.32 12.64
N SER A 35 0.41 -14.68 13.09
CA SER A 35 0.52 -13.22 13.13
C SER A 35 1.93 -12.76 12.83
N PHE A 36 2.02 -11.51 12.36
CA PHE A 36 3.26 -10.75 12.27
C PHE A 36 3.12 -9.47 13.12
N PHE A 37 4.25 -8.95 13.61
CA PHE A 37 4.26 -7.69 14.34
C PHE A 37 4.28 -6.53 13.36
N SER A 38 3.27 -5.67 13.37
CA SER A 38 3.25 -4.49 12.51
C SER A 38 3.82 -3.27 13.21
N SER A 39 4.80 -2.65 12.55
CA SER A 39 5.46 -1.45 13.06
C SER A 39 4.57 -0.21 13.03
N VAL A 40 3.44 -0.23 12.33
CA VAL A 40 2.54 0.93 12.16
C VAL A 40 1.95 1.40 13.50
N ASP A 41 1.50 0.46 14.33
CA ASP A 41 0.86 0.74 15.62
C ASP A 41 1.34 -0.20 16.74
N GLU A 42 2.45 -0.91 16.51
CA GLU A 42 3.10 -1.81 17.48
C GLU A 42 2.19 -2.96 17.94
N THR A 43 1.36 -3.48 17.03
CA THR A 43 0.43 -4.58 17.33
C THR A 43 0.67 -5.81 16.44
N ASP A 44 0.33 -6.98 16.97
CA ASP A 44 0.31 -8.22 16.19
C ASP A 44 -0.90 -8.23 15.24
N GLN A 45 -0.64 -8.38 13.94
CA GLN A 45 -1.66 -8.49 12.92
C GLN A 45 -1.89 -9.94 12.52
N PRO A 46 -3.14 -10.45 12.66
CA PRO A 46 -3.44 -11.84 12.36
C PRO A 46 -3.64 -12.07 10.86
N TYR A 47 -3.28 -13.27 10.42
CA TYR A 47 -3.62 -13.80 9.12
C TYR A 47 -3.88 -15.31 9.22
N ALA A 48 -4.69 -15.84 8.31
CA ALA A 48 -4.94 -17.27 8.21
C ALA A 48 -4.08 -17.84 7.10
N VAL A 49 -3.48 -19.01 7.34
CA VAL A 49 -2.64 -19.72 6.36
C VAL A 49 -3.05 -21.18 6.26
N TYR A 50 -3.08 -21.71 5.04
CA TYR A 50 -3.12 -23.13 4.75
C TYR A 50 -1.72 -23.61 4.36
N ILE A 51 -1.22 -24.59 5.11
CA ILE A 51 0.05 -25.28 4.81
C ILE A 51 -0.29 -26.60 4.10
N PRO A 52 0.33 -26.92 2.95
CA PRO A 52 0.01 -28.11 2.17
C PRO A 52 0.27 -29.41 2.97
N ASN A 53 -0.57 -30.41 2.75
CA ASN A 53 -0.35 -31.74 3.32
C ASN A 53 0.95 -32.34 2.78
N GLY A 54 1.76 -32.90 3.68
CA GLY A 54 3.09 -33.39 3.33
C GLY A 54 4.11 -32.29 3.03
N PHE A 55 3.95 -31.10 3.62
CA PHE A 55 4.90 -30.00 3.52
C PHE A 55 6.35 -30.44 3.73
N ASP A 56 7.22 -30.07 2.79
CA ASP A 56 8.64 -30.40 2.71
C ASP A 56 9.47 -29.12 2.63
N GLU A 57 10.25 -28.83 3.67
CA GLU A 57 11.11 -27.64 3.77
C GLU A 57 12.17 -27.55 2.65
N SER A 58 12.45 -28.65 1.94
CA SER A 58 13.39 -28.66 0.80
C SER A 58 12.75 -28.24 -0.53
N LYS A 59 11.42 -28.15 -0.60
CA LYS A 59 10.65 -27.82 -1.81
C LYS A 59 10.15 -26.38 -1.75
N LYS A 60 10.23 -25.64 -2.86
CA LYS A 60 9.58 -24.33 -2.99
C LYS A 60 8.10 -24.46 -3.36
N TYR A 61 7.24 -23.73 -2.65
CA TYR A 61 5.78 -23.76 -2.85
C TYR A 61 5.27 -22.46 -3.48
N PRO A 62 4.31 -22.52 -4.40
CA PRO A 62 3.52 -21.34 -4.77
C PRO A 62 2.83 -20.72 -3.56
N LEU A 63 2.61 -19.40 -3.64
CA LEU A 63 1.82 -18.66 -2.65
C LEU A 63 0.59 -18.06 -3.32
N VAL A 64 -0.59 -18.40 -2.81
CA VAL A 64 -1.85 -17.76 -3.19
C VAL A 64 -2.27 -16.81 -2.07
N VAL A 65 -2.31 -15.52 -2.37
CA VAL A 65 -2.80 -14.48 -1.46
C VAL A 65 -4.26 -14.22 -1.75
N PHE A 66 -5.11 -14.38 -0.74
CA PHE A 66 -6.54 -14.14 -0.81
C PHE A 66 -6.94 -12.90 0.00
N LEU A 67 -7.50 -11.89 -0.67
CA LEU A 67 -8.02 -10.69 -0.04
C LEU A 67 -9.51 -10.84 0.26
N HIS A 68 -9.88 -10.75 1.53
CA HIS A 68 -11.27 -10.85 1.95
C HIS A 68 -12.09 -9.61 1.57
N GLY A 69 -13.41 -9.78 1.42
CA GLY A 69 -14.34 -8.68 1.18
C GLY A 69 -14.66 -7.85 2.42
N ALA A 70 -15.45 -6.80 2.24
CA ALA A 70 -16.00 -6.04 3.37
C ALA A 70 -16.80 -6.96 4.31
N MET A 71 -16.86 -6.62 5.60
CA MET A 71 -17.57 -7.38 6.64
C MET A 71 -16.99 -8.78 6.91
N SER A 72 -15.83 -9.10 6.35
CA SER A 72 -15.16 -10.39 6.48
C SER A 72 -13.85 -10.28 7.29
N ASN A 73 -13.07 -11.35 7.37
CA ASN A 73 -11.77 -11.41 8.03
C ASN A 73 -10.89 -12.50 7.43
N HIS A 74 -9.64 -12.60 7.91
CA HIS A 74 -8.65 -13.59 7.46
C HIS A 74 -9.16 -15.04 7.46
N ARG A 75 -9.85 -15.51 8.52
CA ARG A 75 -10.31 -16.91 8.61
C ARG A 75 -11.39 -17.24 7.59
N LEU A 76 -12.36 -16.34 7.45
CA LEU A 76 -13.41 -16.47 6.46
C LEU A 76 -12.88 -16.28 5.03
N GLY A 77 -11.90 -15.39 4.85
CA GLY A 77 -11.17 -15.21 3.60
C GLY A 77 -10.49 -16.51 3.16
N LEU A 78 -9.72 -17.15 4.04
CA LEU A 78 -9.08 -18.43 3.74
C LEU A 78 -10.12 -19.48 3.36
N ARG A 79 -11.22 -19.60 4.10
CA ARG A 79 -12.30 -20.55 3.79
C ARG A 79 -12.89 -20.32 2.38
N ARG A 80 -13.15 -19.06 2.01
CA ARG A 80 -13.70 -18.68 0.70
C ARG A 80 -12.72 -18.88 -0.45
N ALA A 81 -11.40 -18.81 -0.20
CA ALA A 81 -10.38 -19.17 -1.20
C ALA A 81 -10.52 -20.62 -1.70
N PHE A 82 -11.07 -21.51 -0.87
CA PHE A 82 -11.36 -22.90 -1.22
C PHE A 82 -12.81 -23.13 -1.67
N GLY A 83 -13.56 -22.05 -1.99
CA GLY A 83 -14.95 -22.13 -2.42
C GLY A 83 -15.94 -22.46 -1.31
N GLN A 84 -15.54 -22.39 -0.04
CA GLN A 84 -16.42 -22.67 1.09
C GLN A 84 -17.00 -21.37 1.66
N GLY A 85 -18.12 -20.92 1.10
CA GLY A 85 -18.87 -19.75 1.59
C GLY A 85 -19.63 -19.98 2.91
N ASN A 86 -20.49 -19.02 3.23
CA ASN A 86 -21.41 -18.99 4.35
C ASN A 86 -22.83 -18.84 3.76
N ILE A 87 -23.74 -19.76 4.08
CA ILE A 87 -25.08 -19.79 3.46
C ILE A 87 -26.02 -18.78 4.10
N GLN A 88 -26.70 -18.02 3.23
CA GLN A 88 -27.92 -17.26 3.53
C GLN A 88 -29.11 -17.92 2.82
N GLY A 89 -30.30 -17.84 3.41
CA GLY A 89 -31.47 -18.67 3.10
C GLY A 89 -32.16 -18.44 1.75
N GLU A 90 -33.48 -18.69 1.70
CA GLU A 90 -34.26 -19.13 0.50
C GLU A 90 -34.23 -18.28 -0.79
N ASP A 91 -33.55 -17.13 -0.85
CA ASP A 91 -33.35 -16.40 -2.12
C ASP A 91 -31.89 -15.95 -2.30
N PHE A 92 -31.01 -16.88 -2.74
CA PHE A 92 -29.76 -16.69 -3.51
C PHE A 92 -29.28 -18.05 -4.09
N ILE A 93 -30.03 -18.51 -5.10
CA ILE A 93 -29.90 -19.71 -5.97
C ILE A 93 -28.45 -20.31 -6.08
N THR A 94 -28.27 -21.54 -5.56
CA THR A 94 -27.14 -22.08 -4.73
C THR A 94 -25.93 -22.80 -5.42
N PRO A 95 -24.71 -22.74 -4.84
CA PRO A 95 -23.79 -23.90 -4.69
C PRO A 95 -23.59 -24.36 -3.23
N GLY A 96 -23.80 -25.66 -2.98
CA GLY A 96 -23.37 -26.42 -1.79
C GLY A 96 -24.16 -26.18 -0.50
N PHE A 97 -25.09 -27.10 -0.14
CA PHE A 97 -25.93 -27.01 1.07
C PHE A 97 -25.11 -27.17 2.36
N VAL A 98 -25.12 -26.13 3.20
CA VAL A 98 -24.47 -26.00 4.51
C VAL A 98 -25.49 -25.31 5.42
N PRO A 99 -25.64 -25.70 6.70
CA PRO A 99 -26.50 -24.97 7.64
C PRO A 99 -26.22 -23.46 7.62
N VAL A 100 -27.26 -22.64 7.81
CA VAL A 100 -27.11 -21.18 7.95
C VAL A 100 -26.23 -20.91 9.17
N GLU A 101 -24.99 -20.52 8.92
CA GLU A 101 -24.03 -20.09 9.92
C GLU A 101 -23.73 -18.61 9.70
N THR A 102 -23.79 -17.83 10.76
CA THR A 102 -23.33 -16.44 10.76
C THR A 102 -21.82 -16.37 10.55
N ASP A 103 -21.31 -15.21 10.09
CA ASP A 103 -19.87 -14.95 9.96
C ASP A 103 -19.10 -15.22 11.28
N LEU A 104 -19.77 -14.99 12.42
CA LEU A 104 -19.22 -15.31 13.74
C LEU A 104 -19.10 -16.83 13.99
N GLU A 105 -20.05 -17.64 13.51
CA GLU A 105 -20.04 -19.09 13.71
C GLU A 105 -19.00 -19.76 12.82
N VAL A 106 -18.97 -19.40 11.53
CA VAL A 106 -18.01 -19.98 10.57
C VAL A 106 -16.55 -19.61 10.87
N THR A 107 -16.31 -18.56 11.65
CA THR A 107 -14.97 -18.12 12.05
C THR A 107 -14.49 -18.78 13.33
N ARG A 108 -15.29 -19.65 13.99
CA ARG A 108 -14.84 -20.36 15.21
C ARG A 108 -13.90 -21.53 14.92
N TYR A 109 -13.96 -22.09 13.73
CA TYR A 109 -13.18 -23.28 13.34
C TYR A 109 -12.81 -23.21 11.84
N PHE A 110 -11.81 -23.98 11.44
CA PHE A 110 -11.54 -24.20 10.01
C PHE A 110 -12.24 -25.49 9.57
N PRO A 111 -13.00 -25.48 8.47
CA PRO A 111 -13.57 -26.70 7.92
C PRO A 111 -12.49 -27.56 7.26
N VAL A 112 -12.84 -28.78 6.85
CA VAL A 112 -11.97 -29.60 6.01
C VAL A 112 -11.87 -28.94 4.64
N LEU A 113 -10.66 -28.51 4.28
CA LEU A 113 -10.37 -27.87 3.00
C LEU A 113 -9.82 -28.89 1.99
N LYS A 114 -10.05 -28.66 0.70
CA LYS A 114 -9.45 -29.45 -0.38
C LYS A 114 -7.93 -29.42 -0.25
N GLU A 115 -7.28 -30.56 -0.43
CA GLU A 115 -5.82 -30.61 -0.46
C GLU A 115 -5.28 -29.93 -1.72
N VAL A 116 -4.33 -29.01 -1.52
CA VAL A 116 -3.64 -28.29 -2.59
C VAL A 116 -2.14 -28.25 -2.30
N ASP A 117 -1.33 -28.23 -3.35
CA ASP A 117 0.15 -28.23 -3.26
C ASP A 117 0.71 -26.79 -3.33
N CYS A 118 0.07 -25.87 -2.60
CA CYS A 118 0.49 -24.48 -2.45
C CYS A 118 0.22 -23.99 -1.02
N ILE A 119 0.91 -22.93 -0.63
CA ILE A 119 0.57 -22.17 0.56
C ILE A 119 -0.51 -21.17 0.17
N VAL A 120 -1.57 -21.08 0.96
CA VAL A 120 -2.66 -20.11 0.75
C VAL A 120 -2.76 -19.25 1.98
N ALA A 121 -2.77 -17.93 1.83
CA ALA A 121 -2.81 -17.01 2.96
C ALA A 121 -3.84 -15.90 2.75
N ALA A 122 -4.52 -15.52 3.82
CA ALA A 122 -5.49 -14.42 3.84
C ALA A 122 -5.18 -13.48 5.02
N PRO A 123 -4.82 -12.21 4.79
CA PRO A 123 -4.52 -11.25 5.85
C PRO A 123 -5.81 -10.73 6.50
N TYR A 124 -5.73 -10.25 7.74
CA TYR A 124 -6.81 -9.45 8.32
C TYR A 124 -6.83 -8.02 7.77
N ALA A 125 -5.66 -7.47 7.43
CA ALA A 125 -5.51 -6.17 6.77
C ALA A 125 -6.39 -5.07 7.40
N ARG A 126 -6.37 -4.97 8.72
CA ARG A 126 -7.18 -4.03 9.53
C ARG A 126 -8.70 -4.11 9.30
N GLY A 127 -9.21 -5.26 8.87
CA GLY A 127 -10.63 -5.50 8.63
C GLY A 127 -11.14 -4.86 7.33
N THR A 128 -12.25 -4.13 7.39
CA THR A 128 -12.84 -3.49 6.21
C THR A 128 -12.15 -2.16 5.91
N ALA A 129 -10.86 -2.18 5.55
CA ALA A 129 -10.02 -0.98 5.40
C ALA A 129 -9.58 -0.68 3.95
N GLY A 130 -10.05 -1.44 2.96
CA GLY A 130 -9.95 -1.06 1.54
C GLY A 130 -8.59 -1.30 0.85
N TYR A 131 -7.62 -1.92 1.52
CA TYR A 131 -6.31 -2.32 0.95
C TYR A 131 -5.52 -1.19 0.26
N GLN A 132 -5.57 0.03 0.81
CA GLN A 132 -4.67 1.14 0.49
C GLN A 132 -4.00 1.67 1.75
N GLY A 133 -2.71 1.97 1.70
CA GLY A 133 -1.95 2.48 2.85
C GLY A 133 -1.64 1.37 3.87
N ILE A 134 -1.99 1.57 5.15
CA ILE A 134 -1.73 0.59 6.22
C ILE A 134 -2.24 -0.84 5.88
N PRO A 135 -3.52 -1.04 5.47
CA PRO A 135 -4.01 -2.38 5.14
C PRO A 135 -3.37 -2.99 3.88
N GLU A 136 -2.77 -2.17 3.00
CA GLU A 136 -1.95 -2.67 1.90
C GLU A 136 -0.59 -3.17 2.40
N GLU A 137 0.04 -2.38 3.28
CA GLU A 137 1.33 -2.74 3.90
C GLU A 137 1.21 -4.03 4.71
N ASP A 138 0.12 -4.25 5.44
CA ASP A 138 -0.17 -5.51 6.13
C ASP A 138 -0.15 -6.73 5.18
N VAL A 139 -0.55 -6.57 3.92
CA VAL A 139 -0.48 -7.67 2.93
C VAL A 139 0.97 -7.97 2.58
N TYR A 140 1.80 -6.94 2.39
CA TYR A 140 3.22 -7.11 2.09
C TYR A 140 3.99 -7.66 3.31
N GLU A 141 3.74 -7.14 4.52
CA GLU A 141 4.30 -7.66 5.77
C GLU A 141 3.91 -9.12 6.01
N MET A 142 2.67 -9.52 5.71
CA MET A 142 2.26 -10.94 5.73
C MET A 142 3.07 -11.78 4.73
N ILE A 143 3.27 -11.31 3.50
CA ILE A 143 4.03 -12.03 2.48
C ILE A 143 5.50 -12.19 2.91
N ASP A 144 6.09 -11.16 3.50
CA ASP A 144 7.47 -11.21 4.00
C ASP A 144 7.60 -12.15 5.21
N ASP A 145 6.64 -12.12 6.13
CA ASP A 145 6.58 -13.08 7.25
C ASP A 145 6.46 -14.52 6.72
N LEU A 146 5.62 -14.77 5.72
CA LEU A 146 5.49 -16.09 5.07
C LEU A 146 6.79 -16.52 4.38
N LYS A 147 7.48 -15.62 3.66
CA LYS A 147 8.79 -15.90 3.05
C LYS A 147 9.87 -16.21 4.09
N SER A 148 9.77 -15.64 5.29
CA SER A 148 10.68 -15.94 6.39
C SER A 148 10.44 -17.32 7.01
N ARG A 149 9.19 -17.82 6.94
CA ARG A 149 8.77 -19.09 7.55
C ARG A 149 8.80 -20.27 6.59
N PHE A 150 8.61 -20.02 5.30
CA PHE A 150 8.42 -21.04 4.28
C PHE A 150 9.28 -20.81 3.04
N PRO A 151 9.75 -21.87 2.38
CA PRO A 151 10.39 -21.77 1.06
C PRO A 151 9.33 -21.40 -0.01
N ILE A 152 9.08 -20.11 -0.19
CA ILE A 152 8.15 -19.62 -1.23
C ILE A 152 8.85 -19.58 -2.60
N ASP A 153 8.14 -20.02 -3.63
CA ASP A 153 8.51 -19.80 -5.02
C ASP A 153 8.07 -18.39 -5.47
N GLU A 154 9.01 -17.46 -5.51
CA GLU A 154 8.73 -16.06 -5.80
C GLU A 154 8.24 -15.79 -7.23
N ASP A 155 8.39 -16.74 -8.14
CA ASP A 155 7.86 -16.64 -9.50
C ASP A 155 6.45 -17.23 -9.60
N ARG A 156 5.88 -17.69 -8.48
CA ARG A 156 4.51 -18.22 -8.37
C ARG A 156 3.78 -17.61 -7.16
N LEU A 157 3.82 -16.28 -7.07
CA LEU A 157 2.92 -15.49 -6.22
C LEU A 157 1.66 -15.16 -7.01
N TYR A 158 0.51 -15.51 -6.45
CA TYR A 158 -0.80 -15.28 -7.06
C TYR A 158 -1.66 -14.43 -6.14
N LEU A 159 -2.51 -13.58 -6.73
CA LEU A 159 -3.38 -12.68 -5.97
C LEU A 159 -4.83 -12.83 -6.41
N THR A 160 -5.72 -13.01 -5.45
CA THR A 160 -7.16 -13.14 -5.71
C THR A 160 -7.94 -12.54 -4.55
N GLY A 161 -9.21 -12.21 -4.76
CA GLY A 161 -10.05 -11.68 -3.70
C GLY A 161 -11.45 -11.36 -4.21
N LEU A 162 -12.36 -11.05 -3.29
CA LEU A 162 -13.77 -10.77 -3.60
C LEU A 162 -14.20 -9.38 -3.12
N SER A 163 -15.12 -8.71 -3.81
CA SER A 163 -15.70 -7.43 -3.38
C SER A 163 -14.61 -6.38 -3.10
N MET A 164 -14.52 -5.85 -1.86
CA MET A 164 -13.39 -5.04 -1.38
C MET A 164 -12.01 -5.67 -1.69
N GLY A 165 -11.85 -6.98 -1.47
CA GLY A 165 -10.62 -7.71 -1.79
C GLY A 165 -10.43 -7.99 -3.29
N GLY A 166 -11.51 -8.03 -4.07
CA GLY A 166 -11.44 -8.03 -5.53
C GLY A 166 -10.92 -6.68 -6.05
N GLY A 167 -11.34 -5.60 -5.41
CA GLY A 167 -10.78 -4.26 -5.59
C GLY A 167 -9.30 -4.17 -5.20
N GLY A 168 -8.95 -4.69 -4.02
CA GLY A 168 -7.55 -4.81 -3.58
C GLY A 168 -6.70 -5.66 -4.53
N THR A 169 -7.28 -6.68 -5.16
CA THR A 169 -6.59 -7.51 -6.18
C THR A 169 -6.17 -6.68 -7.38
N LEU A 170 -7.03 -5.77 -7.83
CA LEU A 170 -6.69 -4.81 -8.88
C LEU A 170 -5.68 -3.77 -8.39
N TRP A 171 -5.85 -3.22 -7.18
CA TRP A 171 -4.93 -2.23 -6.63
C TRP A 171 -3.50 -2.78 -6.50
N LEU A 172 -3.30 -3.81 -5.68
CA LEU A 172 -1.98 -4.41 -5.43
C LEU A 172 -1.40 -5.06 -6.69
N GLY A 173 -2.28 -5.64 -7.53
CA GLY A 173 -1.90 -6.25 -8.80
C GLY A 173 -1.31 -5.25 -9.79
N LEU A 174 -1.88 -4.05 -9.87
CA LEU A 174 -1.55 -3.06 -10.88
C LEU A 174 -0.54 -2.01 -10.40
N THR A 175 -0.40 -1.78 -9.08
CA THR A 175 0.68 -0.93 -8.54
C THR A 175 2.04 -1.64 -8.53
N ARG A 176 2.06 -2.97 -8.38
CA ARG A 176 3.28 -3.80 -8.45
C ARG A 176 3.10 -4.95 -9.44
N PRO A 177 2.99 -4.67 -10.75
CA PRO A 177 2.66 -5.67 -11.77
C PRO A 177 3.74 -6.76 -11.93
N ASP A 178 4.96 -6.48 -11.50
CA ASP A 178 6.11 -7.37 -11.51
C ASP A 178 6.26 -8.20 -10.24
N MET A 179 5.30 -8.16 -9.32
CA MET A 179 5.29 -9.02 -8.14
C MET A 179 4.52 -10.34 -8.38
N TRP A 180 3.52 -10.31 -9.26
CA TRP A 180 2.52 -11.37 -9.38
C TRP A 180 2.71 -12.20 -10.66
N ALA A 181 2.49 -13.50 -10.54
CA ALA A 181 2.47 -14.42 -11.67
C ALA A 181 1.11 -14.44 -12.39
N ALA A 182 0.02 -14.15 -11.68
CA ALA A 182 -1.33 -13.98 -12.20
C ALA A 182 -2.23 -13.36 -11.11
N ILE A 183 -3.31 -12.68 -11.54
CA ILE A 183 -4.31 -12.09 -10.63
C ILE A 183 -5.74 -12.51 -11.01
N ALA A 184 -6.62 -12.63 -10.02
CA ALA A 184 -8.00 -13.06 -10.20
C ALA A 184 -9.00 -12.21 -9.37
N PRO A 185 -9.37 -11.01 -9.84
CA PRO A 185 -10.38 -10.20 -9.16
C PRO A 185 -11.79 -10.80 -9.30
N CYS A 186 -12.48 -11.02 -8.19
CA CYS A 186 -13.88 -11.44 -8.16
C CYS A 186 -14.77 -10.29 -7.65
N CYS A 187 -15.83 -9.96 -8.39
CA CYS A 187 -16.76 -8.86 -8.13
C CYS A 187 -16.08 -7.59 -7.57
N PRO A 188 -15.12 -6.98 -8.28
CA PRO A 188 -14.20 -6.01 -7.67
C PRO A 188 -14.86 -4.68 -7.31
N ALA A 189 -14.56 -4.19 -6.10
CA ALA A 189 -14.84 -2.81 -5.64
C ALA A 189 -13.50 -2.06 -5.44
N PRO A 190 -12.83 -1.65 -6.52
CA PRO A 190 -11.49 -1.06 -6.45
C PRO A 190 -11.51 0.32 -5.77
N PRO A 191 -10.42 0.69 -5.09
CA PRO A 191 -10.24 2.05 -4.63
C PRO A 191 -10.24 3.08 -5.78
N THR A 192 -10.52 4.34 -5.45
CA THR A 192 -10.44 5.45 -6.41
C THR A 192 -9.05 5.56 -7.03
N GLY A 193 -8.97 5.89 -8.32
CA GLY A 193 -7.71 6.02 -9.07
C GLY A 193 -7.14 4.69 -9.60
N THR A 194 -7.70 3.54 -9.23
CA THR A 194 -7.19 2.23 -9.70
C THR A 194 -7.34 2.06 -11.22
N THR A 195 -8.37 2.64 -11.83
CA THR A 195 -8.66 2.52 -13.27
C THR A 195 -7.55 3.11 -14.15
N ASP A 196 -6.82 4.13 -13.67
CA ASP A 196 -5.69 4.70 -14.40
C ASP A 196 -4.58 3.66 -14.63
N LEU A 197 -4.45 2.70 -13.72
CA LEU A 197 -3.42 1.66 -13.73
C LEU A 197 -3.75 0.46 -14.62
N ALA A 198 -4.91 0.43 -15.29
CA ALA A 198 -5.37 -0.74 -16.04
C ALA A 198 -4.35 -1.25 -17.10
N CYS A 199 -3.56 -0.35 -17.70
CA CYS A 199 -2.54 -0.72 -18.67
C CYS A 199 -1.37 -1.53 -18.07
N ASN A 200 -1.18 -1.48 -16.74
CA ASN A 200 -0.13 -2.21 -16.05
C ASN A 200 -0.38 -3.73 -16.04
N ALA A 201 -1.60 -4.17 -16.35
CA ALA A 201 -1.94 -5.57 -16.48
C ALA A 201 -1.34 -6.24 -17.74
N LEU A 202 -0.64 -5.51 -18.61
CA LEU A 202 -0.26 -5.99 -19.95
C LEU A 202 0.48 -7.34 -19.93
N ASN A 203 1.30 -7.56 -18.90
CA ASN A 203 2.14 -8.75 -18.75
C ASN A 203 1.70 -9.65 -17.59
N ILE A 204 0.48 -9.46 -17.07
CA ILE A 204 -0.07 -10.29 -15.99
C ILE A 204 -1.33 -10.99 -16.50
N PRO A 205 -1.41 -12.32 -16.44
CA PRO A 205 -2.65 -13.04 -16.66
C PRO A 205 -3.74 -12.59 -15.67
N VAL A 206 -4.92 -12.24 -16.18
CA VAL A 206 -6.07 -11.78 -15.38
C VAL A 206 -7.26 -12.71 -15.56
N HIS A 207 -7.93 -13.10 -14.47
CA HIS A 207 -9.24 -13.77 -14.51
C HIS A 207 -10.29 -12.96 -13.74
N LEU A 208 -11.20 -12.31 -14.46
CA LEU A 208 -12.24 -11.46 -13.88
C LEU A 208 -13.56 -12.24 -13.71
N PHE A 209 -14.09 -12.28 -12.50
CA PHE A 209 -15.37 -12.95 -12.18
C PHE A 209 -16.44 -11.95 -11.74
N ILE A 210 -17.70 -12.16 -12.14
CA ILE A 210 -18.83 -11.35 -11.68
C ILE A 210 -20.16 -12.13 -11.72
N GLY A 211 -21.07 -11.81 -10.80
CA GLY A 211 -22.46 -12.28 -10.87
C GLY A 211 -23.31 -11.39 -11.78
N GLY A 212 -24.14 -11.97 -12.64
CA GLY A 212 -24.97 -11.22 -13.59
C GLY A 212 -26.09 -10.38 -12.96
N GLN A 213 -26.31 -10.48 -11.64
CA GLN A 213 -27.23 -9.65 -10.84
C GLN A 213 -26.49 -8.94 -9.69
N ASP A 214 -25.16 -8.89 -9.74
CA ASP A 214 -24.35 -8.19 -8.74
C ASP A 214 -24.53 -6.66 -8.88
N PHE A 215 -24.58 -5.94 -7.75
CA PHE A 215 -24.63 -4.48 -7.77
C PHE A 215 -23.31 -3.86 -8.28
N LEU A 216 -22.22 -4.62 -8.30
CA LEU A 216 -20.93 -4.24 -8.91
C LEU A 216 -20.80 -4.68 -10.37
N TYR A 217 -21.87 -5.16 -11.01
CA TYR A 217 -21.83 -5.61 -12.40
C TYR A 217 -21.27 -4.55 -13.35
N GLN A 218 -21.71 -3.30 -13.20
CA GLN A 218 -21.25 -2.20 -14.05
C GLN A 218 -19.76 -1.92 -13.86
N THR A 219 -19.25 -1.97 -12.62
CA THR A 219 -17.82 -1.85 -12.34
C THR A 219 -17.02 -2.95 -13.05
N ALA A 220 -17.49 -4.21 -13.03
CA ALA A 220 -16.82 -5.29 -13.75
C ALA A 220 -16.85 -5.09 -15.28
N GLN A 221 -17.95 -4.56 -15.84
CA GLN A 221 -18.04 -4.21 -17.27
C GLN A 221 -17.07 -3.08 -17.67
N GLU A 222 -16.90 -2.09 -16.81
CA GLU A 222 -15.91 -1.02 -17.01
C GLU A 222 -14.49 -1.60 -17.04
N TRP A 223 -14.14 -2.49 -16.12
CA TRP A 223 -12.85 -3.18 -16.12
C TRP A 223 -12.63 -4.05 -17.35
N LYS A 224 -13.65 -4.79 -17.78
CA LYS A 224 -13.61 -5.55 -19.03
C LYS A 224 -13.30 -4.63 -20.22
N THR A 225 -13.95 -3.47 -20.30
CA THR A 225 -13.71 -2.47 -21.35
C THR A 225 -12.29 -1.87 -21.28
N LEU A 226 -11.79 -1.61 -20.06
CA LEU A 226 -10.42 -1.14 -19.85
C LEU A 226 -9.39 -2.18 -20.28
N PHE A 227 -9.61 -3.46 -19.98
CA PHE A 227 -8.73 -4.55 -20.43
C PHE A 227 -8.74 -4.70 -21.95
N GLU A 228 -9.91 -4.63 -22.59
CA GLU A 228 -10.01 -4.67 -24.06
C GLU A 228 -9.30 -3.48 -24.73
N SER A 229 -9.53 -2.26 -24.24
CA SER A 229 -8.93 -1.04 -24.82
C SER A 229 -7.40 -1.00 -24.65
N ASN A 230 -6.88 -1.58 -23.57
CA ASN A 230 -5.44 -1.71 -23.33
C ASN A 230 -4.84 -2.99 -23.92
N ARG A 231 -5.62 -3.83 -24.62
CA ARG A 231 -5.19 -5.10 -25.23
C ARG A 231 -4.59 -6.09 -24.22
N ILE A 232 -5.13 -6.08 -23.01
CA ILE A 232 -4.75 -7.02 -21.95
C ILE A 232 -5.29 -8.41 -22.30
N GLN A 233 -4.52 -9.44 -22.03
CA GLN A 233 -5.01 -10.82 -22.08
C GLN A 233 -5.73 -11.14 -20.77
N TYR A 234 -7.03 -11.39 -20.85
CA TYR A 234 -7.85 -11.68 -19.69
C TYR A 234 -8.89 -12.77 -19.97
N ASP A 235 -9.17 -13.58 -18.97
CA ASP A 235 -10.36 -14.44 -18.89
C ASP A 235 -11.47 -13.65 -18.18
N TYR A 236 -12.72 -13.82 -18.63
CA TYR A 236 -13.88 -13.20 -17.99
C TYR A 236 -15.03 -14.20 -17.87
N VAL A 237 -15.53 -14.35 -16.65
CA VAL A 237 -16.65 -15.23 -16.34
C VAL A 237 -17.75 -14.44 -15.65
N GLU A 238 -18.90 -14.44 -16.30
CA GLU A 238 -20.14 -13.93 -15.76
C GLU A 238 -21.05 -15.10 -15.37
N TYR A 239 -21.57 -15.07 -14.14
CA TYR A 239 -22.48 -16.10 -13.63
C TYR A 239 -23.94 -15.61 -13.73
N PRO A 240 -24.74 -16.10 -14.69
CA PRO A 240 -26.10 -15.60 -14.91
C PRO A 240 -26.98 -15.83 -13.68
N GLY A 241 -27.75 -14.80 -13.29
CA GLY A 241 -28.67 -14.86 -12.14
C GLY A 241 -28.00 -14.82 -10.77
N ILE A 242 -26.66 -14.84 -10.69
CA ILE A 242 -25.93 -14.78 -9.42
C ILE A 242 -25.76 -13.32 -8.99
N GLY A 243 -26.04 -13.07 -7.70
CA GLY A 243 -25.84 -11.77 -7.07
C GLY A 243 -24.38 -11.57 -6.65
N HIS A 244 -24.18 -10.96 -5.48
CA HIS A 244 -22.85 -10.58 -5.02
C HIS A 244 -21.94 -11.78 -4.70
N ASN A 245 -22.50 -12.95 -4.38
CA ASN A 245 -21.81 -14.17 -3.96
C ASN A 245 -21.12 -14.97 -5.09
N SER A 246 -20.68 -14.30 -6.16
CA SER A 246 -20.02 -14.97 -7.31
C SER A 246 -18.76 -15.78 -6.95
N TRP A 247 -18.12 -15.47 -5.82
CA TRP A 247 -16.96 -16.22 -5.30
C TRP A 247 -17.24 -17.69 -4.98
N GLU A 248 -18.49 -18.05 -4.67
CA GLU A 248 -18.88 -19.44 -4.39
C GLU A 248 -18.78 -20.32 -5.64
N TYR A 249 -18.87 -19.70 -6.82
CA TYR A 249 -18.70 -20.34 -8.11
C TYR A 249 -17.27 -20.20 -8.61
N ALA A 250 -16.67 -19.01 -8.48
CA ALA A 250 -15.30 -18.74 -8.93
C ALA A 250 -14.26 -19.64 -8.24
N TYR A 251 -14.44 -19.91 -6.95
CA TYR A 251 -13.51 -20.72 -6.16
C TYR A 251 -14.01 -22.15 -5.92
N LYS A 252 -15.14 -22.53 -6.52
CA LYS A 252 -15.74 -23.86 -6.36
C LYS A 252 -14.73 -24.95 -6.71
N ASP A 253 -14.71 -26.00 -5.88
CA ASP A 253 -13.87 -27.19 -6.07
C ASP A 253 -12.37 -26.87 -6.21
N GLY A 254 -11.92 -25.69 -5.77
CA GLY A 254 -10.54 -25.23 -5.88
C GLY A 254 -10.09 -24.88 -7.30
N PHE A 255 -11.01 -24.55 -8.21
CA PHE A 255 -10.72 -24.16 -9.60
C PHE A 255 -9.57 -23.16 -9.71
N ILE A 256 -9.56 -22.15 -8.83
CA ILE A 256 -8.58 -21.06 -8.90
C ILE A 256 -7.14 -21.53 -8.73
N PHE A 257 -6.91 -22.58 -7.94
CA PHE A 257 -5.58 -23.14 -7.74
C PHE A 257 -5.06 -23.81 -9.02
N ASP A 258 -5.94 -24.50 -9.73
CA ASP A 258 -5.61 -25.15 -11.00
C ASP A 258 -5.36 -24.09 -12.10
N TRP A 259 -6.17 -23.02 -12.14
CA TRP A 259 -5.94 -21.89 -13.03
C TRP A 259 -4.58 -21.24 -12.78
N PHE A 260 -4.28 -20.87 -11.53
CA PHE A 260 -3.01 -20.26 -11.16
C PHE A 260 -1.79 -21.12 -11.47
N SER A 261 -1.87 -22.44 -11.27
CA SER A 261 -0.75 -23.37 -11.47
C SER A 261 -0.12 -23.34 -12.87
N GLN A 262 -0.83 -22.79 -13.85
CA GLN A 262 -0.40 -22.66 -15.24
C GLN A 262 0.59 -21.51 -15.46
N PHE A 263 0.68 -20.57 -14.52
CA PHE A 263 1.43 -19.33 -14.71
C PHE A 263 2.68 -19.27 -13.84
N LYS A 264 3.73 -18.70 -14.42
CA LYS A 264 4.92 -18.21 -13.72
C LYS A 264 5.15 -16.78 -14.14
N ARG A 265 5.56 -15.93 -13.19
CA ARG A 265 5.90 -14.55 -13.47
C ARG A 265 7.06 -14.47 -14.47
N ASP A 266 6.93 -13.58 -15.45
CA ASP A 266 8.04 -13.16 -16.31
C ASP A 266 8.57 -11.80 -15.83
N LEU A 267 9.79 -11.78 -15.28
CA LEU A 267 10.46 -10.54 -14.85
C LEU A 267 11.06 -9.75 -16.02
N PHE A 268 11.20 -10.38 -17.18
CA PHE A 268 11.86 -9.80 -18.36
C PHE A 268 10.99 -9.91 -19.62
N PRO A 269 9.73 -9.41 -19.58
CA PRO A 269 8.87 -9.41 -20.75
C PRO A 269 9.46 -8.51 -21.84
N HIS A 270 9.31 -8.91 -23.09
CA HIS A 270 9.86 -8.18 -24.24
C HIS A 270 9.32 -6.75 -24.36
N GLN A 271 8.11 -6.50 -23.90
CA GLN A 271 7.45 -5.20 -23.92
C GLN A 271 6.77 -4.97 -22.57
N ILE A 272 6.82 -3.74 -22.09
CA ILE A 272 6.00 -3.28 -20.98
C ILE A 272 5.24 -2.01 -21.35
N THR A 273 4.09 -1.83 -20.71
CA THR A 273 3.45 -0.53 -20.52
C THR A 273 3.31 -0.36 -19.02
N PHE A 274 3.77 0.77 -18.49
CA PHE A 274 3.74 1.05 -17.07
C PHE A 274 3.27 2.49 -16.84
N LYS A 275 2.33 2.66 -15.92
CA LYS A 275 1.83 3.95 -15.49
C LYS A 275 1.76 4.01 -13.97
N THR A 276 2.16 5.13 -13.41
CA THR A 276 2.06 5.41 -11.98
C THR A 276 1.99 6.91 -11.76
N GLN A 277 1.38 7.33 -10.66
CA GLN A 277 1.46 8.72 -10.16
C GLN A 277 2.26 8.80 -8.85
N TRP A 278 2.79 7.68 -8.36
CA TRP A 278 3.44 7.57 -7.06
C TRP A 278 4.87 7.06 -7.19
N TYR A 279 5.78 7.67 -6.45
CA TYR A 279 7.15 7.21 -6.25
C TYR A 279 7.21 5.88 -5.48
N LYS A 280 6.29 5.59 -4.56
CA LYS A 280 6.18 4.29 -3.85
C LYS A 280 6.00 3.13 -4.83
N TYR A 281 5.35 3.38 -5.97
CA TYR A 281 5.09 2.41 -7.03
C TYR A 281 5.78 2.82 -8.33
N ASN A 282 7.10 3.06 -8.29
CA ASN A 282 7.82 3.61 -9.44
C ASN A 282 8.58 2.58 -10.28
N LYS A 283 8.39 1.29 -10.03
CA LYS A 283 9.08 0.21 -10.72
C LYS A 283 8.09 -0.83 -11.24
N ALA A 284 8.35 -1.29 -12.46
CA ALA A 284 7.74 -2.48 -13.02
C ALA A 284 8.75 -3.21 -13.91
N TYR A 285 8.99 -4.48 -13.60
CA TYR A 285 9.85 -5.39 -14.35
C TYR A 285 11.28 -4.82 -14.44
N TRP A 286 11.74 -4.56 -15.67
CA TRP A 286 13.05 -4.00 -15.96
C TRP A 286 13.05 -2.46 -16.12
N VAL A 287 12.00 -1.74 -15.71
CA VAL A 287 11.93 -0.27 -15.79
C VAL A 287 11.62 0.36 -14.43
N THR A 288 12.36 1.43 -14.12
CA THR A 288 12.08 2.34 -13.00
C THR A 288 11.86 3.74 -13.54
N ILE A 289 10.78 4.40 -13.11
CA ILE A 289 10.58 5.84 -13.27
C ILE A 289 11.28 6.54 -12.11
N ASP A 290 12.40 7.19 -12.37
CA ASP A 290 13.22 7.84 -11.33
C ASP A 290 12.72 9.25 -11.00
N ARG A 291 12.00 9.89 -11.91
CA ARG A 291 11.39 11.22 -11.72
C ARG A 291 10.09 11.32 -12.51
N LEU A 292 9.02 11.72 -11.84
CA LEU A 292 7.69 12.00 -12.40
C LEU A 292 7.24 13.42 -12.02
N ASN A 293 6.27 13.95 -12.78
CA ASN A 293 5.60 15.20 -12.47
C ASN A 293 4.55 14.97 -11.38
N PRO A 294 4.65 15.62 -10.19
CA PRO A 294 3.72 15.41 -9.09
C PRO A 294 2.26 15.65 -9.50
N GLY A 295 1.37 14.77 -9.04
CA GLY A 295 -0.07 14.90 -9.27
C GLY A 295 -0.57 14.53 -10.68
N THR A 296 0.34 14.14 -11.59
CA THR A 296 -0.04 13.70 -12.94
C THR A 296 0.47 12.29 -13.20
N PRO A 297 -0.35 11.34 -13.68
CA PRO A 297 0.10 9.99 -13.99
C PRO A 297 1.20 9.98 -15.07
N ALA A 298 2.39 9.52 -14.68
CA ALA A 298 3.50 9.26 -15.58
C ALA A 298 3.32 7.91 -16.26
N SER A 299 3.66 7.83 -17.55
CA SER A 299 3.60 6.57 -18.30
C SER A 299 4.83 6.32 -19.15
N VAL A 300 5.19 5.04 -19.27
CA VAL A 300 6.28 4.52 -20.08
C VAL A 300 5.79 3.31 -20.86
N ARG A 301 6.08 3.27 -22.15
CA ARG A 301 6.04 2.06 -22.97
C ARG A 301 7.47 1.77 -23.39
N ALA A 302 7.98 0.59 -23.06
CA ALA A 302 9.34 0.20 -23.41
C ALA A 302 9.34 -1.21 -24.02
N ALA A 303 10.08 -1.42 -25.11
CA ALA A 303 10.13 -2.70 -25.79
C ALA A 303 11.50 -3.00 -26.37
N PHE A 304 11.97 -4.23 -26.24
CA PHE A 304 13.08 -4.72 -27.06
C PHE A 304 12.59 -4.93 -28.50
N THR A 305 13.23 -4.26 -29.46
CA THR A 305 12.97 -4.40 -30.90
C THR A 305 13.95 -5.36 -31.58
N GLY A 306 14.99 -5.79 -30.86
CA GLY A 306 15.99 -6.76 -31.27
C GLY A 306 17.03 -6.97 -30.17
N GLU A 307 18.07 -7.77 -30.44
CA GLU A 307 19.19 -7.91 -29.49
C GLU A 307 19.83 -6.54 -29.24
N ASN A 308 19.91 -6.14 -27.97
CA ASN A 308 20.46 -4.84 -27.54
C ASN A 308 19.80 -3.62 -28.21
N ALA A 309 18.56 -3.72 -28.69
CA ALA A 309 17.82 -2.61 -29.29
C ALA A 309 16.51 -2.40 -28.54
N ILE A 310 16.31 -1.20 -27.98
CA ILE A 310 15.17 -0.85 -27.13
C ILE A 310 14.52 0.42 -27.67
N ASP A 311 13.20 0.42 -27.78
CA ASP A 311 12.39 1.59 -28.12
C ASP A 311 11.51 1.98 -26.92
N ILE A 312 11.46 3.28 -26.61
CA ILE A 312 10.83 3.82 -25.42
C ILE A 312 10.07 5.10 -25.77
N THR A 313 8.81 5.16 -25.36
CA THR A 313 8.00 6.38 -25.37
C THR A 313 7.52 6.71 -23.96
N THR A 314 7.59 7.98 -23.58
CA THR A 314 7.22 8.45 -22.25
C THR A 314 6.19 9.58 -22.28
N SER A 315 5.50 9.78 -21.16
CA SER A 315 4.60 10.91 -20.90
C SER A 315 4.70 11.28 -19.42
N GLU A 316 4.91 12.57 -19.11
CA GLU A 316 5.04 13.08 -17.72
C GLU A 316 6.21 12.45 -16.92
N VAL A 317 7.24 11.96 -17.63
CA VAL A 317 8.43 11.34 -17.04
C VAL A 317 9.65 12.26 -17.21
N GLY A 318 10.33 12.55 -16.11
CA GLY A 318 11.55 13.35 -16.08
C GLY A 318 12.84 12.53 -16.02
N ALA A 319 12.78 11.26 -15.59
CA ALA A 319 13.92 10.36 -15.56
C ALA A 319 13.50 8.88 -15.49
N ILE A 320 14.28 8.00 -16.13
CA ILE A 320 14.06 6.56 -16.15
C ILE A 320 15.37 5.77 -16.02
N THR A 321 15.27 4.55 -15.49
CA THR A 321 16.33 3.56 -15.47
C THR A 321 15.82 2.23 -16.00
N LEU A 322 16.61 1.60 -16.88
CA LEU A 322 16.36 0.26 -17.40
C LEU A 322 17.32 -0.74 -16.74
N HIS A 323 16.79 -1.83 -16.19
CA HIS A 323 17.53 -2.92 -15.53
C HIS A 323 17.58 -4.12 -16.48
N LEU A 324 18.64 -4.21 -17.29
CA LEU A 324 18.70 -5.11 -18.45
C LEU A 324 19.25 -6.51 -18.11
N ALA A 325 20.02 -6.63 -17.01
CA ALA A 325 20.60 -7.89 -16.59
C ALA A 325 19.53 -8.98 -16.37
N GLY A 326 19.63 -10.09 -17.09
CA GLY A 326 18.68 -11.21 -17.06
C GLY A 326 17.73 -11.26 -18.25
N HIS A 327 17.58 -10.16 -19.00
CA HIS A 327 16.74 -10.15 -20.20
C HIS A 327 17.39 -10.96 -21.34
N SER A 328 16.62 -11.84 -21.99
CA SER A 328 17.12 -12.76 -23.04
C SER A 328 17.71 -12.05 -24.27
N LEU A 329 17.18 -10.87 -24.59
CA LEU A 329 17.64 -10.00 -25.69
C LEU A 329 18.76 -9.01 -25.27
N PHE A 330 19.27 -9.10 -24.04
CA PHE A 330 20.38 -8.26 -23.58
C PHE A 330 21.70 -9.05 -23.53
N ASN A 331 22.71 -8.51 -24.21
CA ASN A 331 24.08 -9.00 -24.24
C ASN A 331 25.01 -7.93 -23.64
N PRO A 332 25.59 -8.16 -22.44
CA PRO A 332 26.42 -7.16 -21.75
C PRO A 332 27.76 -6.87 -22.46
N ASN A 333 28.14 -7.68 -23.45
CA ASN A 333 29.38 -7.50 -24.21
C ASN A 333 29.23 -6.57 -25.43
N ARG A 334 28.00 -6.12 -25.74
CA ARG A 334 27.68 -5.26 -26.89
C ARG A 334 27.10 -3.93 -26.42
N GLY A 335 27.22 -2.90 -27.25
CA GLY A 335 26.50 -1.64 -27.01
C GLY A 335 25.00 -1.86 -27.10
N VAL A 336 24.23 -1.14 -26.27
CA VAL A 336 22.77 -1.09 -26.27
C VAL A 336 22.34 0.16 -27.02
N ASN A 337 21.51 -0.01 -28.03
CA ASN A 337 20.86 1.07 -28.76
C ASN A 337 19.50 1.33 -28.13
N VAL A 338 19.32 2.53 -27.58
CA VAL A 338 18.05 2.96 -26.98
C VAL A 338 17.52 4.13 -27.80
N THR A 339 16.31 4.00 -28.34
CA THR A 339 15.52 5.10 -28.89
C THR A 339 14.55 5.54 -27.80
N LEU A 340 14.75 6.73 -27.25
CA LEU A 340 13.91 7.32 -26.20
C LEU A 340 13.27 8.59 -26.73
N ASP A 341 11.94 8.58 -26.85
CA ASP A 341 11.14 9.67 -27.41
C ASP A 341 11.70 10.17 -28.77
N GLY A 342 12.11 9.22 -29.61
CA GLY A 342 12.70 9.48 -30.93
C GLY A 342 14.19 9.84 -30.94
N ARG A 343 14.83 10.05 -29.78
CA ARG A 343 16.28 10.31 -29.67
C ARG A 343 17.05 9.02 -29.47
N MET A 344 18.07 8.78 -30.29
CA MET A 344 18.89 7.57 -30.23
C MET A 344 20.12 7.75 -29.35
N PHE A 345 20.42 6.73 -28.55
CA PHE A 345 21.62 6.61 -27.74
C PHE A 345 22.26 5.23 -27.95
N THR A 346 23.60 5.18 -27.98
CA THR A 346 24.36 3.93 -27.97
C THR A 346 25.24 3.89 -26.73
N ILE A 347 24.96 2.97 -25.82
CA ILE A 347 25.60 2.90 -24.50
C ILE A 347 26.23 1.54 -24.28
N LYS A 348 27.43 1.51 -23.69
CA LYS A 348 28.00 0.27 -23.17
C LYS A 348 27.72 0.18 -21.68
N THR A 349 26.99 -0.85 -21.26
CA THR A 349 26.65 -1.10 -19.85
C THR A 349 26.67 -2.60 -19.57
N PRO A 350 27.12 -3.05 -18.39
CA PRO A 350 27.05 -4.46 -18.01
C PRO A 350 25.65 -4.89 -17.54
N ASP A 351 24.80 -3.96 -17.08
CA ASP A 351 23.58 -4.31 -16.34
C ASP A 351 22.41 -3.32 -16.51
N ALA A 352 22.65 -2.01 -16.41
CA ALA A 352 21.58 -1.01 -16.36
C ALA A 352 21.93 0.28 -17.11
N VAL A 353 20.91 1.02 -17.54
CA VAL A 353 21.09 2.30 -18.22
C VAL A 353 20.06 3.32 -17.77
N SER A 354 20.50 4.55 -17.48
CA SER A 354 19.64 5.62 -16.98
C SER A 354 19.60 6.82 -17.91
N PHE A 355 18.47 7.50 -17.93
CA PHE A 355 18.22 8.71 -18.69
C PHE A 355 17.52 9.75 -17.81
N SER A 356 17.86 11.02 -18.00
CA SER A 356 17.21 12.14 -17.32
C SER A 356 17.00 13.29 -18.30
N LEU A 357 15.83 13.92 -18.22
CA LEU A 357 15.48 15.11 -18.98
C LEU A 357 16.09 16.35 -18.32
N ARG A 358 16.80 17.18 -19.10
CA ARG A 358 17.32 18.48 -18.66
C ARG A 358 17.12 19.49 -19.78
N ASP A 359 16.53 20.64 -19.44
CA ASP A 359 16.28 21.73 -20.40
C ASP A 359 15.52 21.25 -21.66
N GLY A 360 14.58 20.32 -21.47
CA GLY A 360 13.77 19.72 -22.54
C GLY A 360 14.47 18.63 -23.36
N GLU A 361 15.71 18.26 -23.02
CA GLU A 361 16.48 17.26 -23.75
C GLU A 361 16.86 16.03 -22.90
N TRP A 362 16.68 14.85 -23.47
CA TRP A 362 17.14 13.59 -22.87
C TRP A 362 18.67 13.45 -22.93
N ALA A 363 19.27 13.06 -21.80
CA ALA A 363 20.68 12.68 -21.72
C ALA A 363 20.83 11.31 -21.05
N ASN A 364 21.85 10.54 -21.47
CA ASN A 364 22.25 9.32 -20.76
C ASN A 364 22.97 9.70 -19.46
N ARG A 365 22.18 9.90 -18.41
CA ARG A 365 22.64 10.32 -17.09
C ARG A 365 21.68 9.76 -16.05
N LYS A 366 22.25 9.24 -14.96
CA LYS A 366 21.46 8.83 -13.81
C LYS A 366 20.88 10.05 -13.10
N TYR A 367 19.59 10.02 -12.83
CA TYR A 367 18.94 10.96 -11.94
C TYR A 367 19.29 10.63 -10.48
N THR A 368 19.55 11.65 -9.67
CA THR A 368 19.78 11.49 -8.25
C THR A 368 18.99 12.59 -7.55
N PRO A 369 17.87 12.26 -6.89
CA PRO A 369 17.10 13.26 -6.16
C PRO A 369 17.99 13.89 -5.09
N ASN A 370 17.79 15.18 -4.83
CA ASN A 370 18.41 15.81 -3.68
C ASN A 370 17.59 15.49 -2.42
N LEU A 371 18.11 15.78 -1.23
CA LEU A 371 17.43 15.49 0.04
C LEU A 371 16.05 16.15 0.17
N TYR A 372 15.82 17.23 -0.58
CA TYR A 372 14.61 18.04 -0.60
C TYR A 372 13.78 17.78 -1.86
N SER A 373 14.00 16.68 -2.56
CA SER A 373 13.22 16.31 -3.73
C SER A 373 12.07 15.37 -3.36
N LYS A 374 10.96 15.43 -4.11
CA LYS A 374 9.95 14.37 -4.06
C LYS A 374 10.56 13.04 -4.52
N GLN A 375 10.43 12.01 -3.70
CA GLN A 375 11.04 10.70 -3.90
C GLN A 375 10.26 9.64 -3.11
N PRO A 376 10.56 8.32 -3.27
CA PRO A 376 9.90 7.30 -2.46
C PRO A 376 10.00 7.62 -0.96
N SER A 377 8.89 7.46 -0.24
CA SER A 377 8.73 7.82 1.19
C SER A 377 8.76 9.33 1.52
N ALA A 378 8.95 10.19 0.52
CA ALA A 378 8.87 11.64 0.65
C ALA A 378 8.25 12.23 -0.61
N GLU A 379 7.01 11.86 -0.93
CA GLU A 379 6.28 12.24 -2.13
C GLU A 379 4.92 12.90 -1.89
N GLY A 380 4.29 12.72 -0.72
CA GLY A 380 2.88 13.09 -0.50
C GLY A 380 1.88 12.13 -1.21
N PRO A 381 0.60 12.47 -1.37
CA PRO A 381 -0.09 13.66 -0.86
C PRO A 381 -0.37 13.57 0.65
N ILE A 382 -1.26 14.41 1.18
CA ILE A 382 -1.55 14.51 2.62
C ILE A 382 -1.81 13.15 3.29
N ASN A 383 -2.52 12.24 2.62
CA ASN A 383 -2.82 10.91 3.15
C ASN A 383 -1.57 10.02 3.32
N ALA A 384 -0.44 10.32 2.67
CA ALA A 384 0.79 9.56 2.85
C ALA A 384 1.29 9.62 4.30
N ALA A 385 1.07 10.75 5.00
CA ALA A 385 1.48 10.93 6.40
C ALA A 385 0.80 9.96 7.38
N ILE A 386 -0.36 9.41 7.01
CA ILE A 386 -1.13 8.45 7.81
C ILE A 386 -1.12 7.04 7.23
N SER A 387 -0.32 6.79 6.19
CA SER A 387 -0.25 5.50 5.50
C SER A 387 0.75 4.51 6.13
N SER A 388 1.53 4.97 7.11
CA SER A 388 2.55 4.23 7.86
C SER A 388 2.49 4.62 9.33
N ASN A 389 3.49 4.22 10.14
CA ASN A 389 3.57 4.62 11.56
C ASN A 389 3.46 6.15 11.71
N HIS A 390 2.53 6.60 12.55
CA HIS A 390 2.25 8.01 12.78
C HIS A 390 1.73 8.28 14.20
N ILE A 391 1.96 9.49 14.69
CA ILE A 391 1.48 9.96 15.99
C ILE A 391 0.77 11.32 15.87
N TYR A 392 -0.27 11.52 16.68
CA TYR A 392 -1.04 12.76 16.73
C TYR A 392 -0.56 13.63 17.89
N ILE A 393 -0.29 14.91 17.61
CA ILE A 393 0.43 15.81 18.51
C ILE A 393 -0.36 17.10 18.69
N TYR A 394 -0.84 17.35 19.90
CA TYR A 394 -1.49 18.61 20.26
C TYR A 394 -0.50 19.58 20.91
N GLY A 395 -0.70 20.88 20.65
CA GLY A 395 0.18 21.94 21.13
C GLY A 395 -0.12 22.39 22.56
N THR A 396 0.92 22.64 23.36
CA THR A 396 0.80 23.13 24.75
C THR A 396 1.36 24.54 24.96
N ALA A 397 1.89 25.15 23.91
CA ALA A 397 2.47 26.50 23.96
C ALA A 397 1.38 27.59 23.99
N GLY A 398 1.81 28.82 24.32
CA GLY A 398 0.95 30.00 24.38
C GLY A 398 0.14 30.15 25.67
N ASP A 399 0.60 29.53 26.77
CA ASP A 399 -0.03 29.57 28.11
C ASP A 399 -1.56 29.32 28.09
N PRO A 400 -2.03 28.20 27.51
CA PRO A 400 -3.46 27.93 27.39
C PRO A 400 -4.13 27.74 28.76
N THR A 401 -5.39 28.16 28.84
CA THR A 401 -6.28 27.73 29.93
C THR A 401 -6.46 26.22 29.91
N GLN A 402 -6.92 25.65 31.03
CA GLN A 402 -7.19 24.21 31.11
C GLN A 402 -8.26 23.75 30.11
N GLU A 403 -9.25 24.60 29.83
CA GLU A 403 -10.31 24.31 28.86
C GLU A 403 -9.77 24.30 27.43
N GLU A 404 -8.94 25.28 27.07
CA GLU A 404 -8.27 25.32 25.75
C GLU A 404 -7.34 24.13 25.56
N LEU A 405 -6.56 23.76 26.57
CA LEU A 405 -5.68 22.59 26.51
C LEU A 405 -6.47 21.29 26.30
N GLN A 406 -7.58 21.12 27.01
CA GLN A 406 -8.48 19.98 26.84
C GLN A 406 -9.11 19.95 25.43
N ALA A 407 -9.49 21.11 24.89
CA ALA A 407 -10.01 21.20 23.52
C ALA A 407 -8.97 20.80 22.46
N ARG A 408 -7.72 21.26 22.61
CA ARG A 408 -6.60 20.88 21.73
C ARG A 408 -6.33 19.37 21.79
N GLN A 409 -6.33 18.79 22.98
CA GLN A 409 -6.18 17.35 23.16
C GLN A 409 -7.36 16.59 22.50
N ALA A 410 -8.60 17.00 22.76
CA ALA A 410 -9.78 16.36 22.20
C ALA A 410 -9.82 16.40 20.66
N GLN A 411 -9.30 17.46 20.04
CA GLN A 411 -9.13 17.56 18.59
C GLN A 411 -8.17 16.48 18.07
N ALA A 412 -7.01 16.30 18.73
CA ALA A 412 -6.05 15.26 18.36
C ALA A 412 -6.60 13.83 18.62
N ASP A 413 -7.30 13.62 19.74
CA ASP A 413 -7.95 12.35 20.06
C ASP A 413 -9.02 11.97 19.02
N LEU A 414 -9.81 12.94 18.55
CA LEU A 414 -10.81 12.72 17.50
C LEU A 414 -10.16 12.31 16.19
N ALA A 415 -9.05 12.95 15.82
CA ALA A 415 -8.29 12.62 14.61
C ALA A 415 -7.61 11.23 14.69
N ALA A 416 -7.16 10.85 15.89
CA ALA A 416 -6.54 9.56 16.19
C ALA A 416 -7.55 8.41 16.34
N ASN A 417 -8.86 8.70 16.35
CA ASN A 417 -9.90 7.69 16.51
C ASN A 417 -10.23 6.98 15.18
N TRP A 418 -9.42 6.00 14.82
CA TRP A 418 -9.63 5.17 13.61
C TRP A 418 -10.65 4.05 13.84
N SER A 419 -10.72 3.54 15.07
CA SER A 419 -11.48 2.35 15.46
C SER A 419 -12.97 2.63 15.74
N VAL A 420 -13.57 3.51 14.95
CA VAL A 420 -15.00 3.86 15.07
C VAL A 420 -15.86 2.67 14.62
N ASP A 421 -16.93 2.41 15.37
CA ASP A 421 -17.93 1.42 14.99
C ASP A 421 -18.75 1.93 13.80
N ARG A 422 -18.72 1.19 12.68
CA ARG A 422 -19.42 1.54 11.45
C ARG A 422 -20.57 0.59 11.16
N GLY A 423 -21.13 -0.03 12.20
CA GLY A 423 -22.22 -0.99 12.09
C GLY A 423 -21.78 -2.20 11.26
N MET A 424 -22.50 -2.48 10.17
CA MET A 424 -22.23 -3.65 9.32
C MET A 424 -20.81 -3.67 8.73
N MET A 425 -20.18 -2.51 8.51
CA MET A 425 -18.82 -2.43 7.96
C MET A 425 -17.72 -2.83 8.96
N GLY A 426 -18.08 -3.04 10.23
CA GLY A 426 -17.14 -3.37 11.30
C GLY A 426 -16.15 -2.23 11.63
N ARG A 427 -15.13 -2.57 12.40
CA ARG A 427 -14.10 -1.63 12.88
C ARG A 427 -12.80 -1.78 12.10
N VAL A 428 -12.14 -0.65 11.84
CA VAL A 428 -10.75 -0.62 11.38
C VAL A 428 -9.84 -0.55 12.61
N MET A 429 -8.96 -1.53 12.77
CA MET A 429 -8.19 -1.70 14.01
C MET A 429 -6.79 -1.09 13.88
N VAL A 430 -6.71 0.24 13.97
CA VAL A 430 -5.45 1.01 14.02
C VAL A 430 -5.47 1.88 15.27
N PHE A 431 -4.36 1.87 16.03
CA PHE A 431 -4.26 2.50 17.35
C PHE A 431 -3.10 3.49 17.44
N PRO A 432 -3.14 4.63 16.73
CA PRO A 432 -2.06 5.60 16.77
C PRO A 432 -2.01 6.29 18.15
N ARG A 433 -0.81 6.70 18.55
CA ARG A 433 -0.60 7.39 19.84
C ARG A 433 -0.98 8.87 19.73
N VAL A 434 -1.50 9.42 20.82
CA VAL A 434 -1.74 10.86 20.99
C VAL A 434 -0.81 11.39 22.08
N LEU A 435 -0.03 12.41 21.76
CA LEU A 435 0.97 13.00 22.65
C LEU A 435 0.83 14.53 22.67
N SER A 436 1.30 15.16 23.76
CA SER A 436 1.56 16.59 23.73
C SER A 436 2.89 16.90 23.03
N ASP A 437 3.04 18.11 22.51
CA ASP A 437 4.31 18.58 21.91
C ASP A 437 5.53 18.51 22.86
N GLN A 438 5.33 18.44 24.19
CA GLN A 438 6.38 18.26 25.20
C GLN A 438 6.70 16.78 25.49
N GLN A 439 5.85 15.85 25.09
CA GLN A 439 6.01 14.41 25.34
C GLN A 439 6.75 13.67 24.22
N ILE A 440 7.03 14.34 23.10
CA ILE A 440 7.73 13.78 21.96
C ILE A 440 9.14 13.38 22.37
N ARG A 441 9.51 12.13 22.11
CA ARG A 441 10.85 11.58 22.37
C ARG A 441 11.61 11.40 21.06
N GLN A 442 12.94 11.26 21.15
CA GLN A 442 13.76 10.98 19.97
C GLN A 442 13.31 9.71 19.24
N SER A 443 12.96 8.65 19.98
CA SER A 443 12.44 7.41 19.40
C SER A 443 11.17 7.61 18.57
N ASP A 444 10.36 8.62 18.89
CA ASP A 444 9.15 8.93 18.11
C ASP A 444 9.54 9.57 16.77
N LEU A 445 10.55 10.45 16.76
CA LEU A 445 11.07 11.10 15.55
C LEU A 445 11.80 10.14 14.61
N ASP A 446 12.33 9.04 15.14
CA ASP A 446 13.09 8.07 14.37
C ASP A 446 12.17 7.13 13.56
N ILE A 447 10.92 6.92 13.99
CA ILE A 447 10.04 5.87 13.44
C ILE A 447 8.67 6.35 12.95
N SER A 448 8.22 7.55 13.31
CA SER A 448 6.84 7.99 13.08
C SER A 448 6.76 9.24 12.20
N ASN A 449 5.70 9.32 11.40
CA ASN A 449 5.19 10.58 10.89
C ASN A 449 4.53 11.39 12.03
N MET A 450 4.55 12.71 11.91
CA MET A 450 4.09 13.65 12.93
C MET A 450 2.82 14.37 12.45
N ILE A 451 1.66 14.08 13.05
CA ILE A 451 0.40 14.75 12.73
C ILE A 451 0.18 15.86 13.77
N LEU A 452 0.38 17.11 13.38
CA LEU A 452 0.55 18.25 14.28
C LEU A 452 -0.66 19.19 14.22
N PHE A 453 -1.21 19.52 15.39
CA PHE A 453 -2.31 20.47 15.53
C PHE A 453 -1.84 21.79 16.16
N GLY A 454 -2.34 22.88 15.59
CA GLY A 454 -2.11 24.24 16.06
C GLY A 454 -1.30 25.07 15.08
N THR A 455 -0.82 26.21 15.56
CA THR A 455 0.05 27.16 14.88
C THR A 455 1.44 27.14 15.52
N ARG A 456 2.36 27.94 14.98
CA ARG A 456 3.70 28.12 15.57
C ARG A 456 3.63 28.65 17.02
N GLU A 457 2.66 29.49 17.34
CA GLU A 457 2.49 30.06 18.68
C GLU A 457 1.92 29.05 19.70
N THR A 458 1.21 28.03 19.22
CA THR A 458 0.45 27.11 20.07
C THR A 458 1.04 25.71 20.13
N ASN A 459 1.94 25.34 19.21
CA ASN A 459 2.63 24.05 19.17
C ASN A 459 4.14 24.23 19.07
N ALA A 460 4.87 23.85 20.12
CA ALA A 460 6.32 24.03 20.23
C ALA A 460 7.12 23.24 19.16
N PHE A 461 6.56 22.15 18.64
CA PHE A 461 7.19 21.40 17.56
C PHE A 461 7.11 22.16 16.22
N ILE A 462 5.96 22.79 15.94
CA ILE A 462 5.80 23.64 14.75
C ILE A 462 6.77 24.82 14.83
N GLU A 463 6.85 25.51 15.97
CA GLU A 463 7.80 26.62 16.18
C GLU A 463 9.26 26.19 15.96
N LYS A 464 9.65 25.04 16.55
CA LYS A 464 11.03 24.52 16.44
C LYS A 464 11.48 24.36 14.99
N TYR A 465 10.55 24.06 14.07
CA TYR A 465 10.85 23.85 12.65
C TYR A 465 10.28 24.94 11.73
N ALA A 466 9.86 26.09 12.28
CA ALA A 466 9.17 27.11 11.52
C ALA A 466 9.96 27.58 10.27
N ASP A 467 11.27 27.75 10.40
CA ASP A 467 12.15 28.17 9.28
C ASP A 467 12.31 27.10 8.18
N ARG A 468 11.91 25.85 8.44
CA ARG A 468 11.96 24.75 7.48
C ARG A 468 10.63 24.54 6.78
N LEU A 469 9.52 24.87 7.43
CA LEU A 469 8.18 24.64 6.90
C LEU A 469 7.80 25.71 5.85
N PRO A 470 7.03 25.34 4.80
CA PRO A 470 6.77 26.23 3.67
C PRO A 470 5.75 27.33 3.95
N MET A 471 4.86 27.12 4.93
CA MET A 471 3.74 28.02 5.19
C MET A 471 3.23 27.93 6.64
N HIS A 472 2.78 29.06 7.18
CA HIS A 472 2.28 29.20 8.56
C HIS A 472 0.99 30.02 8.59
N LEU A 473 -0.04 29.52 9.27
CA LEU A 473 -1.27 30.28 9.52
C LEU A 473 -1.01 31.31 10.64
N ASN A 474 -1.44 32.56 10.44
CA ASN A 474 -1.25 33.64 11.41
C ASN A 474 -2.15 33.45 12.66
N PRO A 475 -1.73 33.92 13.86
CA PRO A 475 -2.39 33.62 15.14
C PRO A 475 -3.82 34.16 15.34
N ASP A 476 -4.38 34.95 14.43
CA ASP A 476 -5.74 35.53 14.52
C ASP A 476 -6.63 35.19 13.30
N SER A 477 -6.33 34.09 12.61
CA SER A 477 -6.98 33.72 11.34
C SER A 477 -8.26 32.90 11.57
N GLU A 478 -9.21 33.44 12.34
CA GLU A 478 -10.49 32.77 12.63
C GLU A 478 -11.25 32.39 11.35
N GLY A 479 -11.82 31.19 11.35
CA GLY A 479 -12.58 30.68 10.20
C GLY A 479 -11.72 30.18 9.04
N TYR A 480 -10.41 30.09 9.18
CA TYR A 480 -9.54 29.49 8.15
C TYR A 480 -9.00 28.13 8.58
N GLY A 481 -8.84 27.22 7.61
CA GLY A 481 -8.16 25.94 7.80
C GLY A 481 -6.98 25.83 6.84
N LEU A 482 -5.81 25.48 7.38
CA LEU A 482 -4.60 25.21 6.62
C LEU A 482 -4.10 23.80 6.92
N VAL A 483 -4.02 22.97 5.89
CA VAL A 483 -3.61 21.57 6.00
C VAL A 483 -2.57 21.27 4.95
N TYR A 484 -1.39 20.77 5.34
CA TYR A 484 -0.36 20.39 4.38
C TYR A 484 0.58 19.31 4.91
N VAL A 485 1.11 18.50 3.99
CA VAL A 485 2.16 17.53 4.28
C VAL A 485 3.52 18.06 3.84
N TYR A 486 4.56 17.76 4.62
CA TYR A 486 5.93 18.14 4.28
C TYR A 486 6.93 17.10 4.79
N PRO A 487 8.00 16.77 4.07
CA PRO A 487 9.02 15.85 4.55
C PRO A 487 9.92 16.55 5.57
N LEU A 488 10.13 15.91 6.72
CA LEU A 488 10.99 16.38 7.79
C LEU A 488 11.69 15.19 8.45
N ASN A 489 13.02 15.13 8.29
CA ASN A 489 13.88 14.10 8.88
C ASN A 489 13.47 12.67 8.49
N ASP A 490 13.36 12.40 7.19
CA ASP A 490 12.99 11.11 6.59
C ASP A 490 11.55 10.62 6.87
N HIS A 491 10.75 11.44 7.56
CA HIS A 491 9.32 11.21 7.84
C HIS A 491 8.47 12.37 7.35
N TYR A 492 7.16 12.22 7.37
CA TYR A 492 6.23 13.31 7.10
C TYR A 492 5.86 14.07 8.37
N VAL A 493 5.70 15.38 8.23
CA VAL A 493 4.83 16.18 9.09
C VAL A 493 3.54 16.49 8.34
N LEU A 494 2.39 16.28 8.97
CA LEU A 494 1.10 16.77 8.51
C LEU A 494 0.68 17.88 9.46
N ILE A 495 0.66 19.12 8.97
CA ILE A 495 0.26 20.29 9.76
C ILE A 495 -1.24 20.51 9.58
N ASN A 496 -1.97 20.66 10.67
CA ASN A 496 -3.35 21.15 10.69
C ASN A 496 -3.44 22.39 11.59
N SER A 497 -3.55 23.56 10.97
CA SER A 497 -3.69 24.85 11.65
C SER A 497 -5.08 25.44 11.40
N GLY A 498 -5.68 26.00 12.46
CA GLY A 498 -7.03 26.57 12.37
C GLY A 498 -8.11 25.51 12.33
N LEU A 499 -9.04 25.62 11.39
CA LEU A 499 -10.14 24.67 11.21
C LEU A 499 -9.61 23.25 10.88
N PRO A 500 -10.17 22.20 11.52
CA PRO A 500 -9.75 20.84 11.27
C PRO A 500 -10.09 20.39 9.84
N TRP A 501 -9.31 19.45 9.30
CA TRP A 501 -9.54 18.94 7.94
C TRP A 501 -10.87 18.18 7.77
N TRP A 502 -11.47 17.72 8.87
CA TRP A 502 -12.80 17.11 8.90
C TRP A 502 -13.92 18.11 9.14
N THR A 503 -13.66 19.42 8.99
CA THR A 503 -14.70 20.43 8.97
C THR A 503 -15.76 20.03 7.95
N PRO A 504 -17.05 19.92 8.33
CA PRO A 504 -18.08 19.41 7.44
C PRO A 504 -18.15 20.22 6.14
N PRO A 505 -18.15 19.57 4.96
CA PRO A 505 -18.43 20.26 3.72
C PRO A 505 -19.90 20.72 3.68
N GLU A 506 -20.16 21.80 2.93
CA GLU A 506 -21.51 22.28 2.62
C GLU A 506 -22.19 21.39 1.58
N GLU A 507 -21.42 20.81 0.65
CA GLU A 507 -21.89 19.85 -0.34
C GLU A 507 -21.39 18.42 -0.02
N SER A 508 -22.27 17.43 -0.12
CA SER A 508 -21.85 16.04 -0.05
C SER A 508 -21.05 15.68 -1.31
N GLY A 509 -19.76 15.37 -1.14
CA GLY A 509 -18.88 14.92 -2.23
C GLY A 509 -19.37 13.63 -2.92
N PRO A 510 -18.82 13.30 -4.11
CA PRO A 510 -19.27 12.14 -4.89
C PRO A 510 -19.13 10.84 -4.08
N GLY A 511 -20.22 10.07 -4.03
CA GLY A 511 -20.33 8.84 -3.24
C GLY A 511 -19.53 7.67 -3.83
N GLY A 512 -18.36 7.40 -3.27
CA GLY A 512 -17.64 6.13 -3.42
C GLY A 512 -17.81 5.23 -2.19
N PHE A 513 -17.35 3.97 -2.27
CA PHE A 513 -17.29 3.10 -1.09
C PHE A 513 -16.20 3.58 -0.13
N ALA A 514 -16.59 4.24 0.97
CA ALA A 514 -15.65 4.65 2.01
C ALA A 514 -15.33 3.47 2.94
N PHE A 515 -14.13 2.90 2.79
CA PHE A 515 -13.64 1.81 3.65
C PHE A 515 -12.87 2.31 4.88
N MET A 516 -12.70 3.61 5.09
CA MET A 516 -12.06 4.18 6.31
C MET A 516 -13.04 4.99 7.17
N SER A 517 -12.61 5.49 8.33
CA SER A 517 -13.41 6.41 9.17
C SER A 517 -13.65 7.73 8.43
N SER A 518 -14.72 8.46 8.75
CA SER A 518 -15.02 9.74 8.06
C SER A 518 -13.92 10.79 8.23
N VAL A 519 -13.30 10.88 9.40
CA VAL A 519 -12.21 11.84 9.68
C VAL A 519 -10.95 11.53 8.88
N THR A 520 -10.60 10.25 8.77
CA THR A 520 -9.39 9.79 8.06
C THR A 520 -9.61 9.76 6.55
N ASN A 521 -10.78 9.31 6.09
CA ASN A 521 -11.08 9.11 4.67
C ASN A 521 -11.05 10.43 3.87
N VAL A 522 -11.40 11.56 4.50
CA VAL A 522 -11.37 12.88 3.86
C VAL A 522 -9.96 13.26 3.37
N LEU A 523 -8.90 12.84 4.08
CA LEU A 523 -7.52 13.14 3.71
C LEU A 523 -7.12 12.56 2.35
N ALA A 524 -7.76 11.46 1.92
CA ALA A 524 -7.52 10.85 0.61
C ALA A 524 -8.01 11.72 -0.56
N ASN A 525 -8.85 12.73 -0.29
CA ASN A 525 -9.36 13.66 -1.31
C ASN A 525 -8.45 14.88 -1.49
N PHE A 526 -7.46 15.08 -0.62
CA PHE A 526 -6.58 16.24 -0.68
C PHE A 526 -5.26 15.91 -1.38
N GLN A 527 -4.69 16.94 -2.02
CA GLN A 527 -3.36 16.91 -2.62
C GLN A 527 -2.29 17.10 -1.52
N ASP A 528 -1.18 17.79 -1.80
CA ASP A 528 -0.17 18.01 -0.78
C ASP A 528 -0.55 19.11 0.24
N PHE A 529 -1.38 20.06 -0.18
CA PHE A 529 -1.89 21.12 0.69
C PHE A 529 -3.30 21.55 0.29
N ILE A 530 -4.04 22.05 1.27
CA ILE A 530 -5.33 22.74 1.10
C ILE A 530 -5.42 23.89 2.11
N PHE A 531 -5.88 25.03 1.62
CA PHE A 531 -6.15 26.23 2.38
C PHE A 531 -7.56 26.73 2.05
N PHE A 532 -8.42 26.82 3.06
CA PHE A 532 -9.85 27.08 2.88
C PHE A 532 -10.41 28.03 3.96
N GLN A 533 -11.60 28.58 3.70
CA GLN A 533 -12.32 29.45 4.62
C GLN A 533 -13.70 28.87 4.96
N ASN A 534 -14.01 28.71 6.24
CA ASN A 534 -15.25 28.17 6.82
C ASN A 534 -15.51 26.69 6.54
N SER A 535 -15.28 26.24 5.31
CA SER A 535 -15.55 24.87 4.84
C SER A 535 -14.51 24.45 3.80
N PRO A 536 -14.12 23.16 3.71
CA PRO A 536 -13.24 22.66 2.66
C PRO A 536 -13.80 22.82 1.25
N ASP A 537 -15.08 23.18 1.08
CA ASP A 537 -15.66 23.51 -0.24
C ASP A 537 -15.29 24.93 -0.70
N HIS A 538 -14.92 25.81 0.23
CA HIS A 538 -14.49 27.17 -0.03
C HIS A 538 -12.96 27.26 -0.06
N VAL A 539 -12.38 26.52 -1.01
CA VAL A 539 -10.93 26.47 -1.22
C VAL A 539 -10.40 27.81 -1.74
N ILE A 540 -9.42 28.36 -1.04
CA ILE A 540 -8.64 29.52 -1.49
C ILE A 540 -7.47 29.05 -2.36
N SER A 541 -6.78 27.99 -1.93
CA SER A 541 -5.64 27.41 -2.64
C SER A 541 -5.49 25.93 -2.26
N GLN A 542 -5.18 25.08 -3.22
CA GLN A 542 -4.83 23.67 -3.01
C GLN A 542 -3.94 23.20 -4.15
N GLY A 543 -3.06 22.26 -3.88
CA GLY A 543 -2.06 21.90 -4.87
C GLY A 543 -1.18 20.72 -4.48
N TYR A 544 -0.43 20.26 -5.47
CA TYR A 544 0.82 19.54 -5.23
C TYR A 544 1.95 20.55 -5.10
N PHE A 545 2.89 20.30 -4.19
CA PHE A 545 4.19 20.94 -4.27
C PHE A 545 4.92 20.44 -5.52
N ASP A 546 5.84 21.25 -6.03
CA ASP A 546 6.70 20.83 -7.12
C ASP A 546 7.70 19.74 -6.67
N HIS A 547 8.59 19.37 -7.58
CA HIS A 547 9.57 18.33 -7.31
C HIS A 547 10.55 18.69 -6.17
N GLU A 548 10.73 19.97 -5.83
CA GLU A 548 11.61 20.48 -4.77
C GLU A 548 10.82 20.95 -3.54
N TRP A 549 9.58 20.46 -3.40
CA TRP A 549 8.67 20.80 -2.30
C TRP A 549 8.35 22.30 -2.20
N GLN A 550 8.41 23.02 -3.33
CA GLN A 550 8.02 24.43 -3.42
C GLN A 550 6.55 24.58 -3.82
N ILE A 551 5.92 25.64 -3.33
CA ILE A 551 4.54 25.99 -3.69
C ILE A 551 4.55 26.55 -5.12
N PRO A 552 3.72 26.04 -6.04
CA PRO A 552 3.59 26.62 -7.37
C PRO A 552 3.26 28.12 -7.32
N GLU A 553 3.86 28.93 -8.20
CA GLU A 553 3.74 30.40 -8.15
C GLU A 553 2.30 30.91 -8.14
N GLU A 554 1.40 30.26 -8.90
CA GLU A 554 -0.02 30.60 -8.95
C GLU A 554 -0.70 30.41 -7.59
N GLU A 555 -0.43 29.29 -6.93
CA GLU A 555 -0.99 28.97 -5.62
C GLU A 555 -0.39 29.86 -4.53
N ALA A 556 0.92 30.14 -4.60
CA ALA A 556 1.59 31.08 -3.71
C ALA A 556 0.99 32.49 -3.81
N ALA A 557 0.59 32.93 -5.01
CA ALA A 557 -0.08 34.22 -5.20
C ALA A 557 -1.46 34.25 -4.53
N LYS A 558 -2.28 33.20 -4.69
CA LYS A 558 -3.59 33.06 -4.02
C LYS A 558 -3.45 33.10 -2.50
N ILE A 559 -2.47 32.37 -1.96
CA ILE A 559 -2.18 32.34 -0.52
C ILE A 559 -1.77 33.74 -0.02
N LYS A 560 -0.86 34.44 -0.71
CA LYS A 560 -0.41 35.79 -0.33
C LYS A 560 -1.55 36.81 -0.30
N VAL A 561 -2.50 36.73 -1.23
CA VAL A 561 -3.66 37.63 -1.31
C VAL A 561 -4.58 37.51 -0.07
N SER A 562 -4.61 36.34 0.57
CA SER A 562 -5.43 36.14 1.78
C SER A 562 -4.98 36.98 2.97
N GLY A 563 -3.69 37.31 3.07
CA GLY A 563 -3.10 38.06 4.19
C GLY A 563 -3.03 37.30 5.53
N VAL A 564 -3.49 36.05 5.58
CA VAL A 564 -3.60 35.26 6.82
C VAL A 564 -2.62 34.08 6.89
N VAL A 565 -1.85 33.84 5.82
CA VAL A 565 -0.80 32.82 5.78
C VAL A 565 0.53 33.47 5.43
N ALA A 566 1.54 33.25 6.27
CA ALA A 566 2.93 33.60 6.00
C ALA A 566 3.59 32.47 5.18
N LEU A 567 4.15 32.81 4.03
CA LEU A 567 4.96 31.90 3.23
C LEU A 567 6.43 32.07 3.59
N LYS A 568 7.18 30.96 3.53
CA LYS A 568 8.65 31.01 3.61
C LYS A 568 9.21 31.79 2.41
N GLU A 569 10.11 32.73 2.69
CA GLU A 569 10.82 33.53 1.68
C GLU A 569 11.86 32.73 0.89
#